data_AF-A0A3N4G793-F1
#
_entry.id   AF-A0A3N4G793-F1
#
_cell.length_a   1.000
_cell.length_b   1.000
_cell.length_c   1.000
_cell.angle_alpha   90.00
_cell.angle_beta   90.00
_cell.angle_gamma   90.00
#
_symmetry.space_group_name_H-M   'P 1'
#
loop_
_entity.id
_entity.type
_entity.pdbx_description
1 polymer ?
#
loop_
_entity_poly.entity_id
_entity_poly.type
_entity_poly.pdbx_seq_one_letter_code
_entity_poly.pdbx_strand_id
1 'polypeptide(L)'
;MHVADRWQRLHLPESADRPESHRRHGIHLGVHVGHRIGRQGCARPDRWPLATTRRPYSCRSCRGADETMTFYQRTGAHLWDKPLVNPEFIAFHSTESDTAMAAINWMESQENGSYHDLVDINGDEYRMVPDNMQAWAAMRTGNARGLHICVAGRAAWPRSRWVGYGDQMRTAAMRIAYWSQMHNIPLVRIGPADLRARRRGICTHADISKAFGESDHTDPGVNYVLPEVIGMALNQGGLGMSDVDAINKFTADFNGPIGSDVKDVRQQLTGGRDKGQYPGWPQLGNRTLVDALAALCAEAGVEGCYDPAAKK
;
A
#
# COMPACT_ATOMS: atom_id res chain seq x y z
N MET A 1 -57.23 -56.18 6.95
CA MET A 1 -57.01 -56.47 8.38
C MET A 1 -57.14 -55.17 9.16
N HIS A 2 -57.88 -55.26 10.28
CA HIS A 2 -58.27 -54.26 11.27
C HIS A 2 -57.28 -53.11 11.55
N VAL A 3 -57.66 -51.82 11.54
CA VAL A 3 -58.46 -50.97 12.47
C VAL A 3 -57.60 -50.10 13.39
N ALA A 4 -58.02 -48.82 13.49
CA ALA A 4 -57.78 -47.82 14.55
C ALA A 4 -56.35 -47.24 14.65
N ASP A 5 -56.10 -45.98 14.99
CA ASP A 5 -56.86 -44.82 15.48
C ASP A 5 -55.85 -43.63 15.35
N ARG A 6 -56.15 -42.33 15.26
CA ARG A 6 -57.21 -41.56 15.89
C ARG A 6 -57.30 -40.17 15.26
N TRP A 7 -58.53 -39.68 15.22
CA TRP A 7 -58.97 -38.39 14.70
C TRP A 7 -58.79 -37.21 15.68
N GLN A 8 -58.43 -36.06 15.10
CA GLN A 8 -58.99 -34.70 15.25
C GLN A 8 -59.12 -33.95 16.60
N ARG A 9 -58.75 -32.66 16.52
CA ARG A 9 -59.67 -31.48 16.55
C ARG A 9 -58.85 -30.19 16.25
N LEU A 10 -58.93 -29.55 15.08
CA LEU A 10 -59.91 -28.55 14.61
C LEU A 10 -60.27 -27.49 15.68
N HIS A 11 -59.89 -26.21 15.45
CA HIS A 11 -60.62 -24.99 15.82
C HIS A 11 -60.18 -23.83 14.87
N LEU A 12 -61.14 -23.29 14.10
CA LEU A 12 -61.21 -21.95 13.49
C LEU A 12 -62.55 -21.35 13.98
N PRO A 13 -62.89 -20.04 13.91
CA PRO A 13 -62.39 -18.92 13.06
C PRO A 13 -62.03 -17.65 13.91
N GLU A 14 -61.69 -16.43 13.44
CA GLU A 14 -62.44 -15.47 12.63
C GLU A 14 -61.65 -14.13 12.40
N SER A 15 -61.81 -13.53 11.22
CA SER A 15 -61.76 -12.08 10.84
C SER A 15 -60.49 -11.19 10.88
N ALA A 16 -60.29 -10.55 9.71
CA ALA A 16 -59.98 -9.13 9.44
C ALA A 16 -58.54 -8.56 9.40
N ASP A 17 -58.32 -7.84 8.28
CA ASP A 17 -57.44 -6.70 8.00
C ASP A 17 -55.93 -6.82 7.72
N ARG A 18 -55.58 -6.46 6.48
CA ARG A 18 -54.30 -5.84 6.02
C ARG A 18 -54.28 -4.36 6.50
N PRO A 19 -53.12 -3.62 6.61
CA PRO A 19 -52.10 -3.53 5.55
C PRO A 19 -50.65 -3.13 5.97
N GLU A 20 -49.81 -2.89 4.94
CA GLU A 20 -48.57 -2.06 4.94
C GLU A 20 -47.33 -2.59 5.71
N SER A 21 -46.08 -2.25 5.40
CA SER A 21 -45.38 -1.67 4.24
C SER A 21 -43.88 -1.75 4.58
N HIS A 22 -43.00 -2.34 3.76
CA HIS A 22 -41.55 -2.09 3.91
C HIS A 22 -40.80 -2.12 2.56
N ARG A 23 -40.69 -0.90 2.02
CA ARG A 23 -39.54 -0.22 1.40
C ARG A 23 -38.48 -1.04 0.65
N ARG A 24 -38.45 -0.71 -0.65
CA ARG A 24 -37.37 -0.84 -1.65
C ARG A 24 -36.02 -0.33 -1.12
N HIS A 25 -34.94 -1.03 -1.47
CA HIS A 25 -33.63 -0.43 -1.76
C HIS A 25 -33.17 -0.96 -3.11
N GLY A 26 -33.25 -0.10 -4.12
CA GLY A 26 -32.71 -0.35 -5.45
C GLY A 26 -31.22 -0.05 -5.50
N ILE A 27 -30.46 -0.90 -6.17
CA ILE A 27 -29.07 -0.67 -6.53
C ILE A 27 -29.07 -0.18 -7.98
N HIS A 28 -28.77 1.10 -8.19
CA HIS A 28 -28.55 1.69 -9.50
C HIS A 28 -27.11 1.43 -9.94
N LEU A 29 -26.92 0.62 -10.99
CA LEU A 29 -25.68 0.59 -11.78
C LEU A 29 -25.93 1.40 -13.06
N GLY A 30 -25.46 2.65 -13.05
CA GLY A 30 -25.37 3.49 -14.23
C GLY A 30 -24.00 3.35 -14.89
N VAL A 31 -23.98 2.79 -16.10
CA VAL A 31 -22.80 2.82 -16.99
C VAL A 31 -22.92 4.06 -17.86
N HIS A 32 -21.95 4.97 -17.77
CA HIS A 32 -21.80 6.07 -18.72
C HIS A 32 -20.43 5.99 -19.39
N VAL A 33 -20.47 5.74 -20.70
CA VAL A 33 -19.36 5.85 -21.64
C VAL A 33 -19.37 7.26 -22.18
N GLY A 34 -18.27 8.00 -21.98
CA GLY A 34 -18.09 9.34 -22.52
C GLY A 34 -16.62 9.62 -22.79
N HIS A 35 -16.22 9.52 -24.06
CA HIS A 35 -14.96 10.04 -24.56
C HIS A 35 -14.97 11.58 -24.46
N ARG A 36 -13.98 12.17 -23.78
CA ARG A 36 -13.57 13.56 -24.05
C ARG A 36 -12.10 13.76 -23.67
N ILE A 37 -11.32 14.12 -24.67
CA ILE A 37 -9.92 14.56 -24.58
C ILE A 37 -9.93 15.97 -23.98
N GLY A 38 -9.17 16.20 -22.90
CA GLY A 38 -9.01 17.50 -22.27
C GLY A 38 -7.82 17.54 -21.31
N ARG A 39 -6.83 18.39 -21.61
CA ARG A 39 -5.68 18.71 -20.76
C ARG A 39 -6.13 19.39 -19.45
N GLN A 40 -5.50 19.03 -18.32
CA GLN A 40 -4.96 19.90 -17.24
C GLN A 40 -4.94 19.16 -15.89
N GLY A 41 -3.87 19.38 -15.11
CA GLY A 41 -3.89 19.27 -13.64
C GLY A 41 -2.88 18.29 -13.04
N CYS A 42 -1.72 18.80 -12.65
CA CYS A 42 -0.78 18.13 -11.75
C CYS A 42 -1.47 17.81 -10.40
N ALA A 43 -1.49 16.55 -9.99
CA ALA A 43 -2.04 16.13 -8.70
C ALA A 43 -1.05 15.24 -7.93
N ARG A 44 -0.50 15.82 -6.85
CA ARG A 44 -0.03 15.28 -5.55
C ARG A 44 0.64 13.89 -5.46
N PRO A 45 1.89 13.79 -4.95
CA PRO A 45 2.50 12.50 -4.61
C PRO A 45 2.52 12.28 -3.07
N ASP A 46 1.38 11.92 -2.47
CA ASP A 46 1.31 11.52 -1.05
C ASP A 46 0.71 10.12 -0.87
N ARG A 47 1.21 9.11 -1.60
CA ARG A 47 0.83 7.71 -1.35
C ARG A 47 2.02 6.77 -1.49
N TRP A 48 2.65 6.49 -0.36
CA TRP A 48 3.26 5.18 -0.09
C TRP A 48 2.13 4.12 -0.03
N PRO A 49 2.34 2.86 -0.45
CA PRO A 49 1.29 1.84 -0.38
C PRO A 49 0.82 1.63 1.06
N LEU A 50 -0.43 2.00 1.33
CA LEU A 50 -1.11 1.78 2.61
C LEU A 50 -1.43 0.29 2.76
N ALA A 51 -0.59 -0.45 3.46
CA ALA A 51 -0.94 -1.75 4.00
C ALA A 51 -1.76 -1.56 5.29
N THR A 52 -3.06 -1.27 5.18
CA THR A 52 -3.98 -1.33 6.33
C THR A 52 -5.36 -1.86 5.93
N THR A 53 -5.56 -3.17 6.06
CA THR A 53 -6.80 -3.76 6.61
C THR A 53 -6.49 -5.13 7.20
N ARG A 54 -6.42 -5.23 8.53
CA ARG A 54 -6.42 -6.51 9.26
C ARG A 54 -7.80 -7.16 9.15
N ARG A 55 -7.85 -8.44 8.77
CA ARG A 55 -8.85 -9.41 9.25
C ARG A 55 -8.12 -10.70 9.65
N PRO A 56 -8.41 -11.27 10.84
CA PRO A 56 -7.66 -12.41 11.35
C PRO A 56 -8.27 -13.71 10.79
N TYR A 57 -7.55 -14.37 9.90
CA TYR A 57 -7.69 -15.82 9.73
C TYR A 57 -6.44 -16.46 10.30
N SER A 58 -6.58 -17.03 11.51
CA SER A 58 -5.50 -17.63 12.27
C SER A 58 -5.17 -19.03 11.73
N CYS A 59 -4.29 -19.10 10.74
CA CYS A 59 -3.58 -20.36 10.44
C CYS A 59 -2.44 -20.52 11.45
N ARG A 60 -2.57 -21.51 12.34
CA ARG A 60 -1.67 -21.71 13.50
C ARG A 60 -0.26 -22.20 13.10
N SER A 61 -0.02 -22.51 11.82
CA SER A 61 1.26 -23.00 11.27
C SER A 61 2.14 -21.92 10.63
N CYS A 62 1.69 -20.66 10.55
CA CYS A 62 2.44 -19.56 9.91
C CYS A 62 3.17 -18.65 10.91
N ARG A 63 3.45 -19.10 12.15
CA ARG A 63 4.10 -18.28 13.19
C ARG A 63 5.62 -18.15 12.99
N GLY A 64 6.00 -17.54 11.88
CA GLY A 64 7.36 -17.07 11.63
C GLY A 64 7.35 -16.19 10.39
N ALA A 65 7.70 -14.91 10.57
CA ALA A 65 7.88 -13.88 9.54
C ALA A 65 6.64 -13.07 9.07
N ASP A 66 5.85 -12.51 9.99
CA ASP A 66 4.97 -11.36 9.67
C ASP A 66 4.95 -10.31 10.79
N GLU A 67 6.13 -9.91 11.25
CA GLU A 67 6.28 -8.65 11.97
C GLU A 67 6.38 -7.55 10.91
N THR A 68 5.23 -6.99 10.55
CA THR A 68 5.14 -5.85 9.64
C THR A 68 5.84 -4.65 10.28
N MET A 69 7.00 -4.26 9.73
CA MET A 69 7.61 -2.96 10.04
C MET A 69 6.55 -1.88 9.80
N THR A 70 6.25 -1.07 10.80
CA THR A 70 5.13 -0.13 10.73
C THR A 70 5.63 1.29 10.49
N PHE A 71 4.98 1.98 9.56
CA PHE A 71 5.23 3.39 9.26
C PHE A 71 4.20 4.27 9.99
N TYR A 72 4.68 5.25 10.75
CA TYR A 72 3.88 6.16 11.55
C TYR A 72 4.09 7.61 11.11
N GLN A 73 3.00 8.32 10.82
CA GLN A 73 3.07 9.76 10.55
C GLN A 73 2.92 10.56 11.85
N ARG A 74 3.96 11.29 12.22
CA ARG A 74 4.11 12.09 13.46
C ARG A 74 4.43 13.55 13.17
N THR A 75 3.83 14.09 12.11
CA THR A 75 4.06 15.48 11.68
C THR A 75 3.24 16.49 12.48
N GLY A 76 2.36 16.08 13.39
CA GLY A 76 1.46 17.01 14.10
C GLY A 76 2.16 18.08 14.97
N ALA A 77 3.42 17.87 15.33
CA ALA A 77 4.19 18.80 16.16
C ALA A 77 4.79 20.00 15.39
N HIS A 78 4.73 20.02 14.05
CA HIS A 78 5.18 21.16 13.24
C HIS A 78 6.62 21.66 13.51
N LEU A 79 7.54 20.75 13.85
CA LEU A 79 8.95 21.06 14.16
C LEU A 79 9.79 21.27 12.89
N TRP A 80 9.37 22.22 12.05
CA TRP A 80 10.01 22.61 10.80
C TRP A 80 9.52 24.01 10.37
N ASP A 81 10.37 24.79 9.70
CA ASP A 81 10.01 26.18 9.36
C ASP A 81 10.17 26.54 7.88
N LYS A 82 11.15 25.92 7.21
CA LYS A 82 11.58 26.34 5.87
C LYS A 82 11.32 25.25 4.85
N PRO A 83 10.99 25.59 3.60
CA PRO A 83 10.98 24.61 2.52
C PRO A 83 12.38 24.01 2.34
N LEU A 84 12.45 22.69 2.16
CA LEU A 84 13.64 21.99 1.71
C LEU A 84 13.50 21.72 0.21
N VAL A 85 14.36 22.35 -0.59
CA VAL A 85 14.31 22.26 -2.05
C VAL A 85 15.59 21.62 -2.55
N ASN A 86 15.46 20.54 -3.33
CA ASN A 86 16.59 19.80 -3.93
C ASN A 86 17.66 19.39 -2.90
N PRO A 87 17.31 18.50 -1.95
CA PRO A 87 18.27 18.01 -0.97
C PRO A 87 19.48 17.36 -1.67
N GLU A 88 20.67 17.66 -1.16
CA GLU A 88 21.95 17.25 -1.75
C GLU A 88 22.43 15.93 -1.15
N PHE A 89 22.15 15.69 0.12
CA PHE A 89 22.61 14.51 0.83
C PHE A 89 21.55 13.97 1.80
N ILE A 90 21.75 12.72 2.21
CA ILE A 90 21.02 12.10 3.32
C ILE A 90 22.00 11.93 4.48
N ALA A 91 21.64 12.43 5.66
CA ALA A 91 22.47 12.40 6.84
C ALA A 91 21.91 11.41 7.87
N PHE A 92 22.77 10.51 8.34
CA PHE A 92 22.48 9.60 9.44
C PHE A 92 22.82 10.21 10.80
N HIS A 93 21.94 9.96 11.75
CA HIS A 93 22.01 10.37 13.15
C HIS A 93 21.75 9.16 14.05
N SER A 94 22.17 9.22 15.32
CA SER A 94 21.67 8.32 16.36
C SER A 94 20.89 9.10 17.41
N THR A 95 19.85 8.48 17.98
CA THR A 95 18.96 9.16 18.91
C THR A 95 19.57 9.47 20.28
N GLU A 96 20.69 8.81 20.62
CA GLU A 96 21.22 8.73 21.99
C GLU A 96 20.19 8.21 23.02
N SER A 97 19.24 7.42 22.53
CA SER A 97 18.19 6.74 23.29
C SER A 97 18.09 5.28 22.87
N ASP A 98 17.40 4.46 23.68
CA ASP A 98 17.18 3.06 23.34
C ASP A 98 15.95 2.83 22.44
N THR A 99 15.09 3.84 22.26
CA THR A 99 13.93 3.79 21.35
C THR A 99 13.71 5.10 20.58
N ALA A 100 13.17 5.00 19.37
CA ALA A 100 12.81 6.18 18.57
C ALA A 100 11.74 7.03 19.27
N MET A 101 10.72 6.39 19.85
CA MET A 101 9.62 7.09 20.53
C MET A 101 10.09 7.93 21.72
N ALA A 102 11.08 7.47 22.48
CA ALA A 102 11.64 8.26 23.57
C ALA A 102 12.29 9.55 23.07
N ALA A 103 13.01 9.48 21.94
CA ALA A 103 13.63 10.64 21.32
C ALA A 103 12.61 11.61 20.71
N ILE A 104 11.57 11.07 20.07
CA ILE A 104 10.45 11.86 19.53
C ILE A 104 9.76 12.65 20.64
N ASN A 105 9.35 11.97 21.72
CA ASN A 105 8.68 12.64 22.84
C ASN A 105 9.56 13.72 23.48
N TRP A 106 10.87 13.49 23.58
CA TRP A 106 11.79 14.50 24.07
C TRP A 106 11.85 15.72 23.15
N MET A 107 12.08 15.52 21.84
CA MET A 107 12.13 16.60 20.86
C MET A 107 10.81 17.39 20.76
N GLU A 108 9.67 16.69 20.80
CA GLU A 108 8.34 17.32 20.86
C GLU A 108 8.17 18.16 22.13
N SER A 109 8.71 17.72 23.28
CA SER A 109 8.62 18.48 24.54
C SER A 109 9.55 19.70 24.61
N GLN A 110 10.73 19.61 23.99
CA GLN A 110 11.75 20.64 24.05
C GLN A 110 11.67 21.62 22.88
N GLU A 111 10.97 21.23 21.80
CA GLU A 111 10.88 21.96 20.54
C GLU A 111 12.27 22.38 19.99
N ASN A 112 13.29 21.54 20.21
CA ASN A 112 14.70 21.89 19.99
C ASN A 112 15.40 21.04 18.93
N GLY A 113 14.69 20.16 18.24
CA GLY A 113 15.24 19.31 17.20
C GLY A 113 14.17 18.50 16.47
N SER A 114 14.50 18.04 15.27
CA SER A 114 13.65 17.13 14.48
C SER A 114 14.46 16.42 13.41
N TYR A 115 13.92 15.30 12.91
CA TYR A 115 14.45 14.56 11.76
C TYR A 115 13.31 14.35 10.74
N HIS A 116 13.63 13.98 9.50
CA HIS A 116 12.56 13.66 8.55
C HIS A 116 11.90 12.34 8.97
N ASP A 117 12.71 11.30 9.13
CA ASP A 117 12.27 9.99 9.60
C ASP A 117 13.19 9.50 10.73
N LEU A 118 12.60 8.78 11.68
CA LEU A 118 13.31 8.04 12.71
C LEU A 118 13.02 6.55 12.58
N VAL A 119 14.03 5.70 12.76
CA VAL A 119 13.88 4.24 12.68
C VAL A 119 14.22 3.61 14.01
N ASP A 120 13.25 2.92 14.62
CA ASP A 120 13.43 2.24 15.89
C ASP A 120 14.18 0.91 15.74
N ILE A 121 14.65 0.36 16.87
CA ILE A 121 15.44 -0.89 16.88
C ILE A 121 14.67 -2.11 16.33
N ASN A 122 13.34 -2.08 16.39
CA ASN A 122 12.46 -3.11 15.85
C ASN A 122 12.12 -2.91 14.36
N GLY A 123 12.65 -1.85 13.73
CA GLY A 123 12.39 -1.51 12.33
C GLY A 123 11.17 -0.61 12.08
N ASP A 124 10.43 -0.20 13.12
CA ASP A 124 9.35 0.78 12.97
C ASP A 124 9.91 2.15 12.55
N GLU A 125 9.18 2.84 11.68
CA GLU A 125 9.57 4.14 11.16
C GLU A 125 8.58 5.23 11.57
N TYR A 126 9.10 6.37 11.99
CA TYR A 126 8.33 7.53 12.43
C TYR A 126 8.72 8.76 11.62
N ARG A 127 7.79 9.26 10.81
CA ARG A 127 7.96 10.50 10.04
C ARG A 127 7.60 11.72 10.89
N MET A 128 8.58 12.54 11.23
CA MET A 128 8.35 13.80 11.97
C MET A 128 8.25 15.02 11.06
N VAL A 129 9.06 15.08 9.99
CA VAL A 129 9.10 16.24 9.08
C VAL A 129 8.81 15.78 7.65
N PRO A 130 7.89 16.43 6.91
CA PRO A 130 7.68 16.14 5.50
C PRO A 130 8.96 16.33 4.67
N ASP A 131 9.18 15.50 3.64
CA ASP A 131 10.42 15.50 2.82
C ASP A 131 10.70 16.85 2.12
N ASN A 132 9.68 17.70 1.96
CA ASN A 132 9.77 19.03 1.35
C ASN A 132 9.96 20.17 2.36
N MET A 133 10.14 19.85 3.65
CA MET A 133 10.36 20.81 4.73
C MET A 133 11.69 20.53 5.43
N GLN A 134 12.37 21.59 5.86
CA GLN A 134 13.66 21.51 6.54
C GLN A 134 13.47 21.04 7.98
N ALA A 135 14.09 19.91 8.32
CA ALA A 135 14.23 19.44 9.71
C ALA A 135 15.26 20.25 10.51
N TRP A 136 15.23 20.13 11.83
CA TRP A 136 16.19 20.76 12.76
C TRP A 136 17.15 19.70 13.34
N ALA A 137 18.07 19.20 12.51
CA ALA A 137 18.87 18.02 12.83
C ALA A 137 20.39 18.27 12.95
N ALA A 138 20.97 19.11 12.09
CA ALA A 138 22.41 19.26 11.93
C ALA A 138 22.83 20.71 11.64
N MET A 139 22.32 21.64 12.46
CA MET A 139 22.62 23.07 12.37
C MET A 139 22.25 23.71 11.03
N ARG A 140 22.56 25.00 10.88
CA ARG A 140 22.06 25.83 9.77
C ARG A 140 22.39 25.26 8.39
N THR A 141 23.65 24.91 8.16
CA THR A 141 24.12 24.45 6.84
C THR A 141 23.68 23.03 6.53
N GLY A 142 23.69 22.14 7.54
CA GLY A 142 23.21 20.77 7.39
C GLY A 142 21.72 20.73 7.08
N ASN A 143 20.91 21.40 7.90
CA ASN A 143 19.45 21.45 7.79
C ASN A 143 19.00 21.97 6.43
N ALA A 144 19.62 23.03 5.92
CA ALA A 144 19.20 23.66 4.67
C ALA A 144 19.45 22.81 3.41
N ARG A 145 20.21 21.71 3.51
CA ARG A 145 20.72 20.96 2.36
C ARG A 145 20.46 19.45 2.42
N GLY A 146 20.08 18.93 3.59
CA GLY A 146 20.02 17.51 3.85
C GLY A 146 18.61 16.99 4.13
N LEU A 147 18.37 15.75 3.71
CA LEU A 147 17.40 14.88 4.37
C LEU A 147 18.08 14.23 5.57
N HIS A 148 17.33 13.98 6.64
CA HIS A 148 17.89 13.55 7.92
C HIS A 148 17.13 12.35 8.44
N ILE A 149 17.83 11.23 8.59
CA ILE A 149 17.32 9.99 9.17
C ILE A 149 18.03 9.72 10.50
N CYS A 150 17.28 9.45 11.55
CA CYS A 150 17.83 9.15 12.86
C CYS A 150 17.48 7.72 13.28
N VAL A 151 18.49 6.92 13.62
CA VAL A 151 18.28 5.54 14.06
C VAL A 151 18.32 5.45 15.58
N ALA A 152 17.40 4.70 16.17
CA ALA A 152 17.41 4.44 17.60
C ALA A 152 18.70 3.73 18.01
N GLY A 153 19.44 4.35 18.92
CA GLY A 153 20.69 3.83 19.43
C GLY A 153 21.64 4.92 19.86
N ARG A 154 22.89 4.53 20.16
CA ARG A 154 23.88 5.42 20.77
C ARG A 154 25.19 5.36 20.00
N ALA A 155 25.82 6.51 19.80
CA ALA A 155 27.09 6.64 19.10
C ALA A 155 28.21 5.81 19.73
N ALA A 156 28.13 5.56 21.04
CA ALA A 156 29.06 4.74 21.80
C ALA A 156 28.88 3.22 21.59
N TRP A 157 27.82 2.75 20.91
CA TRP A 157 27.59 1.33 20.74
C TRP A 157 28.70 0.67 19.90
N PRO A 158 29.13 -0.55 20.28
CA PRO A 158 30.03 -1.32 19.45
C PRO A 158 29.30 -1.77 18.17
N ARG A 159 30.06 -1.97 17.10
CA ARG A 159 29.52 -2.44 15.82
C ARG A 159 28.70 -3.72 15.94
N SER A 160 29.09 -4.64 16.83
CA SER A 160 28.39 -5.90 17.10
C SER A 160 26.94 -5.70 17.55
N ARG A 161 26.64 -4.58 18.22
CA ARG A 161 25.28 -4.23 18.62
C ARG A 161 24.47 -3.70 17.45
N TRP A 162 25.06 -2.82 16.64
CA TRP A 162 24.40 -2.29 15.43
C TRP A 162 23.98 -3.37 14.45
N VAL A 163 24.88 -4.31 14.14
CA VAL A 163 24.57 -5.44 13.23
C VAL A 163 23.52 -6.40 13.81
N GLY A 164 23.26 -6.34 15.11
CA GLY A 164 22.22 -7.14 15.77
C GLY A 164 20.80 -6.67 15.49
N TYR A 165 20.62 -5.42 15.05
CA TYR A 165 19.31 -4.81 14.76
C TYR A 165 19.02 -4.80 13.25
N GLY A 166 18.89 -6.01 12.68
CA GLY A 166 18.71 -6.18 11.23
C GLY A 166 17.47 -5.51 10.64
N ASP A 167 16.36 -5.45 11.38
CA ASP A 167 15.13 -4.77 10.92
C ASP A 167 15.33 -3.26 10.81
N GLN A 168 15.90 -2.62 11.84
CA GLN A 168 16.28 -1.20 11.79
C GLN A 168 17.16 -0.88 10.57
N MET A 169 18.18 -1.71 10.31
CA MET A 169 19.05 -1.53 9.14
C MET A 169 18.27 -1.65 7.83
N ARG A 170 17.34 -2.61 7.72
CA ARG A 170 16.50 -2.81 6.54
C ARG A 170 15.57 -1.63 6.28
N THR A 171 14.86 -1.12 7.28
CA THR A 171 13.97 0.05 7.06
C THR A 171 14.77 1.32 6.80
N ALA A 172 15.90 1.53 7.47
CA ALA A 172 16.78 2.64 7.13
C ALA A 172 17.28 2.56 5.68
N ALA A 173 17.64 1.35 5.21
CA ALA A 173 18.01 1.10 3.82
C ALA A 173 16.86 1.39 2.84
N MET A 174 15.63 0.96 3.17
CA MET A 174 14.42 1.28 2.38
C MET A 174 14.21 2.78 2.24
N ARG A 175 14.31 3.53 3.34
CA ARG A 175 14.10 4.98 3.35
C ARG A 175 15.13 5.71 2.49
N ILE A 176 16.42 5.37 2.64
CA ILE A 176 17.46 6.03 1.83
C ILE A 176 17.40 5.64 0.35
N ALA A 177 16.98 4.42 0.03
CA ALA A 177 16.74 4.00 -1.36
C ALA A 177 15.59 4.80 -1.99
N TYR A 178 14.49 4.97 -1.26
CA TYR A 178 13.37 5.82 -1.68
C TYR A 178 13.81 7.26 -1.92
N TRP A 179 14.51 7.89 -0.96
CA TRP A 179 14.98 9.26 -1.12
C TRP A 179 16.02 9.41 -2.23
N SER A 180 16.88 8.40 -2.42
CA SER A 180 17.81 8.35 -3.55
C SER A 180 17.05 8.45 -4.87
N GLN A 181 15.99 7.65 -5.05
CA GLN A 181 15.15 7.68 -6.25
C GLN A 181 14.39 8.99 -6.42
N MET A 182 13.73 9.47 -5.36
CA MET A 182 12.90 10.68 -5.43
C MET A 182 13.69 11.96 -5.61
N HIS A 183 14.86 12.05 -4.99
CA HIS A 183 15.66 13.28 -4.98
C HIS A 183 16.92 13.17 -5.81
N ASN A 184 17.17 12.07 -6.52
CA ASN A 184 18.40 11.85 -7.29
C ASN A 184 19.67 12.06 -6.44
N ILE A 185 19.69 11.45 -5.24
CA ILE A 185 20.84 11.46 -4.33
C ILE A 185 21.57 10.12 -4.47
N PRO A 186 22.82 10.08 -4.95
CA PRO A 186 23.53 8.82 -5.13
C PRO A 186 23.71 8.05 -3.82
N LEU A 187 23.49 6.74 -3.83
CA LEU A 187 23.77 5.83 -2.70
C LEU A 187 25.28 5.57 -2.56
N VAL A 188 26.04 6.63 -2.28
CA VAL A 188 27.49 6.59 -2.06
C VAL A 188 27.84 7.34 -0.78
N ARG A 189 28.74 6.76 0.02
CA ARG A 189 29.29 7.44 1.20
C ARG A 189 30.10 8.65 0.77
N ILE A 190 29.79 9.81 1.34
CA ILE A 190 30.55 11.06 1.18
C ILE A 190 31.07 11.53 2.54
N GLY A 191 32.17 12.26 2.56
CA GLY A 191 32.80 12.80 3.76
C GLY A 191 32.81 14.33 3.84
N PRO A 192 33.51 14.91 4.83
CA PRO A 192 33.49 16.36 5.07
C PRO A 192 33.99 17.21 3.89
N ALA A 193 34.97 16.73 3.14
CA ALA A 193 35.47 17.43 1.95
C ALA A 193 34.43 17.45 0.82
N ASP A 194 33.71 16.35 0.61
CA ASP A 194 32.62 16.23 -0.34
C ASP A 194 31.47 17.18 0.01
N LEU A 195 31.10 17.25 1.29
CA LEU A 195 30.04 18.13 1.79
C LEU A 195 30.35 19.61 1.55
N ARG A 196 31.61 20.02 1.79
CA ARG A 196 32.09 21.38 1.45
C ARG A 196 32.09 21.63 -0.05
N ALA A 197 32.43 20.62 -0.84
CA ALA A 197 32.40 20.66 -2.30
C ALA A 197 30.98 20.50 -2.90
N ARG A 198 29.93 20.42 -2.07
CA ARG A 198 28.53 20.22 -2.49
C ARG A 198 28.32 18.96 -3.33
N ARG A 199 29.13 17.92 -3.10
CA ARG A 199 28.89 16.60 -3.69
C ARG A 199 27.70 15.94 -3.00
N ARG A 200 26.91 15.22 -3.81
CA ARG A 200 25.68 14.55 -3.37
C ARG A 200 25.99 13.14 -2.89
N GLY A 201 25.29 12.67 -1.87
CA GLY A 201 25.49 11.31 -1.34
C GLY A 201 24.96 11.10 0.07
N ILE A 202 25.51 10.12 0.77
CA ILE A 202 25.13 9.71 2.13
C ILE A 202 26.25 10.06 3.11
N CYS A 203 25.93 10.78 4.18
CA CYS A 203 26.87 11.22 5.21
C CYS A 203 26.34 10.93 6.62
N THR A 204 27.10 11.30 7.65
CA THR A 204 26.67 11.29 9.05
C THR A 204 26.68 12.70 9.63
N HIS A 205 26.03 12.89 10.78
CA HIS A 205 26.14 14.14 11.54
C HIS A 205 27.59 14.50 11.84
N ALA A 206 28.40 13.52 12.24
CA ALA A 206 29.84 13.70 12.45
C ALA A 206 30.57 14.30 11.23
N ASP A 207 30.18 13.95 10.00
CA ASP A 207 30.80 14.55 8.81
C ASP A 207 30.37 16.00 8.61
N ILE A 208 29.09 16.30 8.89
CA ILE A 208 28.54 17.66 8.81
C ILE A 208 29.22 18.57 9.83
N SER A 209 29.34 18.12 11.08
CA SER A 209 30.09 18.81 12.15
C SER A 209 31.51 19.14 11.70
N LYS A 210 32.24 18.15 11.16
CA LYS A 210 33.61 18.34 10.64
C LYS A 210 33.67 19.22 9.38
N ALA A 211 32.64 19.23 8.55
CA ALA A 211 32.61 19.98 7.30
C ALA A 211 32.42 21.48 7.53
N PHE A 212 31.53 21.85 8.48
CA PHE A 212 31.08 23.24 8.62
C PHE A 212 31.43 23.87 9.97
N GLY A 213 31.77 23.08 11.00
CA GLY A 213 32.13 23.60 12.32
C GLY A 213 30.97 24.29 13.06
N GLU A 214 29.72 24.01 12.67
CA GLU A 214 28.52 24.58 13.31
C GLU A 214 28.03 23.73 14.50
N SER A 215 28.52 22.49 14.63
CA SER A 215 28.23 21.52 15.69
C SER A 215 29.50 20.74 16.08
N ASP A 216 29.53 20.19 17.28
CA ASP A 216 30.55 19.26 17.78
C ASP A 216 30.04 17.81 17.89
N HIS A 217 28.82 17.55 17.41
CA HIS A 217 28.19 16.23 17.44
C HIS A 217 28.96 15.20 16.63
N THR A 218 28.96 13.95 17.11
CA THR A 218 29.73 12.83 16.55
C THR A 218 28.89 11.61 16.21
N ASP A 219 27.57 11.70 16.35
CA ASP A 219 26.63 10.64 16.00
C ASP A 219 26.63 10.34 14.48
N PRO A 220 26.29 9.11 14.08
CA PRO A 220 25.93 7.92 14.88
C PRO A 220 27.14 7.16 15.44
N GLY A 221 28.30 7.80 15.53
CA GLY A 221 29.53 7.20 16.03
C GLY A 221 30.32 6.41 14.97
N VAL A 222 31.60 6.20 15.24
CA VAL A 222 32.55 5.55 14.31
C VAL A 222 32.24 4.09 14.03
N ASN A 223 31.48 3.44 14.90
CA ASN A 223 31.12 2.03 14.82
C ASN A 223 29.81 1.77 14.08
N TYR A 224 29.11 2.82 13.65
CA TYR A 224 27.86 2.67 12.93
C TYR A 224 28.06 1.97 11.58
N VAL A 225 27.08 1.16 11.21
CA VAL A 225 27.10 0.21 10.09
C VAL A 225 26.64 0.85 8.77
N LEU A 226 27.04 2.10 8.53
CA LEU A 226 26.59 2.86 7.36
C LEU A 226 26.91 2.16 6.02
N PRO A 227 28.11 1.57 5.81
CA PRO A 227 28.40 0.83 4.58
C PRO A 227 27.43 -0.33 4.34
N GLU A 228 27.03 -1.04 5.40
CA GLU A 228 26.08 -2.15 5.30
C GLU A 228 24.68 -1.66 4.93
N VAL A 229 24.22 -0.56 5.54
CA VAL A 229 22.91 0.05 5.22
C VAL A 229 22.89 0.56 3.77
N ILE A 230 23.98 1.19 3.30
CA ILE A 230 24.11 1.59 1.89
C ILE A 230 24.10 0.36 0.97
N GLY A 231 24.83 -0.70 1.33
CA GLY A 231 24.83 -1.96 0.59
C GLY A 231 23.44 -2.60 0.49
N MET A 232 22.69 -2.59 1.59
CA MET A 232 21.29 -3.02 1.60
C MET A 232 20.45 -2.15 0.66
N ALA A 233 20.58 -0.82 0.73
CA ALA A 233 19.82 0.11 -0.10
C ALA A 233 20.10 -0.06 -1.61
N LEU A 234 21.36 -0.30 -1.98
CA LEU A 234 21.76 -0.60 -3.35
C LEU A 234 21.10 -1.90 -3.84
N ASN A 235 20.99 -2.90 -2.96
CA ASN A 235 20.32 -4.17 -3.26
C ASN A 235 18.79 -4.06 -3.29
N GLN A 236 18.20 -2.93 -2.87
CA GLN A 236 16.77 -2.65 -3.02
C GLN A 236 16.41 -2.00 -4.36
N GLY A 237 17.36 -1.85 -5.27
CA GLY A 237 17.20 -1.19 -6.55
C GLY A 237 16.22 -1.91 -7.50
N GLY A 238 14.93 -1.60 -7.35
CA GLY A 238 13.86 -1.93 -8.30
C GLY A 238 13.22 -3.31 -8.06
N LEU A 239 11.91 -3.42 -8.34
CA LEU A 239 11.26 -4.71 -8.50
C LEU A 239 12.12 -5.52 -9.48
N GLY A 240 12.70 -6.62 -9.00
CA GLY A 240 13.47 -7.50 -9.85
C GLY A 240 12.55 -8.10 -10.91
N MET A 241 13.12 -8.63 -11.99
CA MET A 241 12.33 -9.38 -12.97
C MET A 241 11.50 -10.49 -12.29
N SER A 242 12.05 -11.10 -11.23
CA SER A 242 11.35 -12.06 -10.39
C SER A 242 10.11 -11.50 -9.68
N ASP A 243 10.15 -10.25 -9.24
CA ASP A 243 9.02 -9.59 -8.57
C ASP A 243 7.95 -9.23 -9.58
N VAL A 244 8.36 -8.77 -10.78
CA VAL A 244 7.46 -8.55 -11.92
C VAL A 244 6.80 -9.87 -12.35
N ASP A 245 7.56 -10.97 -12.39
CA ASP A 245 7.07 -12.30 -12.71
C ASP A 245 6.07 -12.78 -11.65
N ALA A 246 6.37 -12.56 -10.37
CA ALA A 246 5.46 -12.90 -9.27
C ALA A 246 4.15 -12.10 -9.34
N ILE A 247 4.20 -10.79 -9.65
CA ILE A 247 3.02 -9.94 -9.84
C ILE A 247 2.20 -10.41 -11.05
N ASN A 248 2.87 -10.68 -12.17
CA ASN A 248 2.22 -11.16 -13.39
C ASN A 248 1.56 -12.51 -13.16
N LYS A 249 2.25 -13.42 -12.45
CA LYS A 249 1.71 -14.73 -12.07
C LYS A 249 0.50 -14.60 -11.18
N PHE A 250 0.58 -13.80 -10.11
CA PHE A 250 -0.56 -13.56 -9.23
C PHE A 250 -1.76 -12.98 -10.01
N THR A 251 -1.51 -12.00 -10.87
CA THR A 251 -2.55 -11.39 -11.70
C THR A 251 -3.21 -12.40 -12.62
N ALA A 252 -2.42 -13.28 -13.26
CA ALA A 252 -2.93 -14.34 -14.13
C ALA A 252 -3.71 -15.40 -13.35
N ASP A 253 -3.18 -15.86 -12.22
CA ASP A 253 -3.80 -16.90 -11.39
C ASP A 253 -5.11 -16.41 -10.76
N PHE A 254 -5.17 -15.14 -10.34
CA PHE A 254 -6.36 -14.54 -9.74
C PHE A 254 -7.42 -14.19 -10.79
N ASN A 255 -7.04 -13.51 -11.88
CA ASN A 255 -8.00 -13.05 -12.88
C ASN A 255 -8.37 -14.13 -13.91
N GLY A 256 -7.53 -15.15 -14.10
CA GLY A 256 -7.74 -16.21 -15.08
C GLY A 256 -9.05 -16.97 -14.89
N PRO A 257 -9.28 -17.60 -13.71
CA PRO A 257 -10.52 -18.32 -13.41
C PRO A 257 -11.75 -17.40 -13.50
N ILE A 258 -11.67 -16.20 -12.93
CA ILE A 258 -12.75 -15.20 -12.97
C ILE A 258 -13.11 -14.86 -14.42
N GLY A 259 -12.10 -14.59 -15.25
CA GLY A 259 -12.30 -14.28 -16.66
C GLY A 259 -12.87 -15.45 -17.47
N SER A 260 -12.53 -16.68 -17.11
CA SER A 260 -13.08 -17.90 -17.70
C SER A 260 -14.56 -18.05 -17.36
N ASP A 261 -14.89 -18.01 -16.06
CA ASP A 261 -16.27 -18.18 -15.59
C ASP A 261 -17.20 -17.10 -16.16
N VAL A 262 -16.76 -15.83 -16.21
CA VAL A 262 -17.54 -14.73 -16.79
C VAL A 262 -17.77 -14.94 -18.29
N LYS A 263 -16.79 -15.48 -19.02
CA LYS A 263 -16.95 -15.79 -20.45
C LYS A 263 -17.95 -16.93 -20.63
N ASP A 264 -17.86 -17.99 -19.84
CA ASP A 264 -18.76 -19.14 -19.90
C ASP A 264 -20.19 -18.72 -19.60
N VAL A 265 -20.42 -17.97 -18.51
CA VAL A 265 -21.75 -17.44 -18.16
C VAL A 265 -22.30 -16.59 -19.30
N ARG A 266 -21.50 -15.67 -19.86
CA ARG A 266 -21.95 -14.84 -20.98
C ARG A 266 -22.31 -15.69 -22.20
N GLN A 267 -21.50 -16.68 -22.55
CA GLN A 267 -21.74 -17.57 -23.68
C GLN A 267 -23.02 -18.37 -23.51
N GLN A 268 -23.28 -18.89 -22.31
CA GLN A 268 -24.51 -19.62 -21.99
C GLN A 268 -25.74 -18.73 -22.09
N LEU A 269 -25.65 -17.48 -21.63
CA LEU A 269 -26.76 -16.54 -21.62
C LEU A 269 -27.08 -16.00 -23.01
N THR A 270 -26.10 -15.43 -23.71
CA THR A 270 -26.34 -14.60 -24.91
C THR A 270 -25.49 -15.01 -26.12
N GLY A 271 -24.69 -16.07 -25.98
CA GLY A 271 -23.81 -16.56 -27.03
C GLY A 271 -22.40 -15.96 -27.01
N GLY A 272 -21.60 -16.40 -27.98
CA GLY A 272 -20.21 -15.97 -28.17
C GLY A 272 -20.05 -14.45 -28.33
N ARG A 273 -18.79 -13.96 -28.36
CA ARG A 273 -18.58 -12.51 -28.58
C ARG A 273 -18.96 -12.16 -30.01
N ASP A 274 -18.62 -13.08 -30.91
CA ASP A 274 -19.01 -13.02 -32.30
C ASP A 274 -20.16 -14.01 -32.56
N LYS A 275 -21.04 -13.63 -33.47
CA LYS A 275 -22.22 -14.41 -33.87
C LYS A 275 -21.79 -15.82 -34.32
N GLY A 276 -22.40 -16.86 -33.74
CA GLY A 276 -22.15 -18.25 -34.10
C GLY A 276 -21.02 -18.96 -33.33
N GLN A 277 -20.27 -18.25 -32.46
CA GLN A 277 -19.21 -18.86 -31.66
C GLN A 277 -19.71 -19.72 -30.49
N TYR A 278 -21.01 -19.72 -30.21
CA TYR A 278 -21.65 -20.64 -29.28
C TYR A 278 -23.03 -20.96 -29.83
N PRO A 279 -23.25 -22.17 -30.39
CA PRO A 279 -24.53 -22.52 -30.99
C PRO A 279 -25.60 -22.79 -29.92
N GLY A 280 -25.36 -22.50 -28.64
CA GLY A 280 -26.29 -22.82 -27.57
C GLY A 280 -26.19 -24.27 -27.13
N TRP A 281 -27.20 -24.70 -26.38
CA TRP A 281 -27.24 -26.04 -25.81
C TRP A 281 -28.08 -26.99 -26.67
N PRO A 282 -27.63 -28.24 -26.93
CA PRO A 282 -28.40 -29.23 -27.67
C PRO A 282 -29.79 -29.47 -27.07
N GLN A 283 -29.90 -29.52 -25.74
CA GLN A 283 -31.18 -29.68 -25.04
C GLN A 283 -32.14 -28.48 -25.17
N LEU A 284 -31.64 -27.33 -25.64
CA LEU A 284 -32.46 -26.15 -25.96
C LEU A 284 -32.67 -26.00 -27.48
N GLY A 285 -32.39 -27.05 -28.26
CA GLY A 285 -32.46 -26.99 -29.73
C GLY A 285 -31.38 -26.13 -30.35
N ASN A 286 -30.16 -26.15 -29.78
CA ASN A 286 -29.04 -25.28 -30.16
C ASN A 286 -29.41 -23.80 -30.01
N ARG A 287 -29.86 -23.43 -28.81
CA ARG A 287 -30.18 -22.05 -28.41
C ARG A 287 -29.43 -21.67 -27.14
N THR A 288 -29.09 -20.38 -27.03
CA THR A 288 -28.64 -19.80 -25.75
C THR A 288 -29.82 -19.75 -24.78
N LEU A 289 -29.56 -19.51 -23.49
CA LEU A 289 -30.65 -19.40 -22.51
C LEU A 289 -31.61 -18.25 -22.87
N VAL A 290 -31.07 -17.11 -23.32
CA VAL A 290 -31.89 -15.96 -23.75
C VAL A 290 -32.66 -16.28 -25.01
N ASP A 291 -32.07 -16.95 -26.00
CA ASP A 291 -32.78 -17.31 -27.24
C ASP A 291 -33.90 -18.35 -27.01
N ALA A 292 -33.67 -19.30 -26.09
CA ALA A 292 -34.68 -20.27 -25.70
C ALA A 292 -35.83 -19.59 -24.94
N LEU A 293 -35.51 -18.71 -23.99
CA LEU A 293 -36.51 -17.93 -23.26
C LEU A 293 -37.32 -17.02 -24.18
N ALA A 294 -36.67 -16.35 -25.13
CA ALA A 294 -37.33 -15.50 -26.11
C ALA A 294 -38.34 -16.28 -26.97
N ALA A 295 -37.99 -17.50 -27.39
CA ALA A 295 -38.91 -18.38 -28.13
C ALA A 295 -40.11 -18.82 -27.27
N LEU A 296 -39.88 -19.25 -26.02
CA LEU A 296 -40.95 -19.62 -25.10
C LEU A 296 -41.89 -18.44 -24.78
N CYS A 297 -41.35 -17.25 -24.57
CA CYS A 297 -42.16 -16.05 -24.34
C CYS A 297 -42.98 -15.66 -25.58
N ALA A 298 -42.42 -15.83 -26.78
CA ALA A 298 -43.15 -15.61 -28.03
C ALA A 298 -44.31 -16.61 -28.19
N GLU A 299 -44.08 -17.89 -27.91
CA GLU A 299 -45.10 -18.94 -27.92
C GLU A 299 -46.21 -18.66 -26.89
N ALA A 300 -45.84 -18.15 -25.71
CA ALA A 300 -46.78 -17.76 -24.66
C ALA A 300 -47.55 -16.45 -24.96
N GLY A 301 -47.27 -15.77 -26.08
CA GLY A 301 -47.94 -14.52 -26.47
C GLY A 301 -47.55 -13.31 -25.63
N VAL A 302 -46.37 -13.32 -25.00
CA VAL A 302 -45.85 -12.15 -24.26
C VAL A 302 -45.53 -11.04 -25.25
N GLU A 303 -46.14 -9.87 -25.05
CA GLU A 303 -45.96 -8.70 -25.92
C GLU A 303 -44.47 -8.33 -26.08
N GLY A 304 -44.03 -8.17 -27.32
CA GLY A 304 -42.65 -7.79 -27.66
C GLY A 304 -41.63 -8.94 -27.74
N CYS A 305 -41.99 -10.16 -27.32
CA CYS A 305 -41.13 -11.33 -27.49
C CYS A 305 -41.27 -11.92 -28.91
N TYR A 306 -40.17 -12.44 -29.46
CA TYR A 306 -40.15 -13.15 -30.74
C TYR A 306 -39.14 -14.29 -30.68
N ASP A 307 -39.38 -15.36 -31.47
CA ASP A 307 -38.42 -16.43 -31.64
C ASP A 307 -37.28 -15.97 -32.57
N PRO A 308 -36.02 -15.86 -32.08
CA PRO A 308 -34.89 -15.43 -32.90
C PRO A 308 -34.55 -16.38 -34.05
N ALA A 309 -34.89 -17.66 -33.94
CA ALA A 309 -34.61 -18.67 -34.97
C ALA A 309 -35.73 -18.81 -36.00
N ALA A 310 -36.96 -18.36 -35.69
CA ALA A 310 -38.09 -18.36 -36.63
C ALA A 310 -37.96 -17.27 -37.71
N LYS A 311 -37.03 -16.31 -37.56
CA LYS A 311 -36.76 -15.23 -38.52
C LYS A 311 -35.77 -15.63 -39.64
N LYS A 312 -35.73 -16.90 -40.03
CA LYS A 312 -34.97 -17.36 -41.21
C LYS A 312 -35.89 -17.97 -42.25
#